data_AF-A0A1G2LWX1-F1
#
_entry.id   AF-A0A1G2LWX1-F1
#
_cell.length_a   1.000
_cell.length_b   1.000
_cell.length_c   1.000
_cell.angle_alpha   90.00
_cell.angle_beta   90.00
_cell.angle_gamma   90.00
#
_symmetry.space_group_name_H-M   'P 1'
#
loop_
_entity.id
_entity.type
_entity.pdbx_description
1 polymer ?
#
loop_
_entity_poly.entity_id
_entity_poly.type
_entity_poly.pdbx_seq_one_letter_code
_entity_poly.pdbx_strand_id
1 'polypeptide(L)'
;MKLLFKNIKCDVLFLIRRAGYGLERINGETGEYVFGRRFGGRQYPKFHIYARKEGDDLTVNLHLDQKKPVYSGVSAHSGEYDGEVVEQEAGRVKILIDKAIRAKI
;
A
#
# COMPACT_ATOMS: atom_id res chain seq x y z
N MET A 1 -4.19 5.04 4.93
CA MET A 1 -4.74 5.88 3.85
C MET A 1 -5.31 5.00 2.74
N LYS A 2 -6.56 5.24 2.31
CA LYS A 2 -7.22 4.46 1.26
C LYS A 2 -7.25 5.25 -0.06
N LEU A 3 -6.79 4.63 -1.14
CA LEU A 3 -6.85 5.14 -2.51
C LEU A 3 -7.78 4.25 -3.34
N LEU A 4 -8.54 4.88 -4.23
CA LEU A 4 -9.48 4.21 -5.13
C LEU A 4 -9.15 4.59 -6.57
N PHE A 5 -8.96 3.59 -7.41
CA PHE A 5 -8.76 3.74 -8.84
C PHE A 5 -9.86 2.98 -9.58
N LYS A 6 -10.45 3.62 -10.59
CA LYS A 6 -11.57 3.06 -11.37
C LYS A 6 -11.09 2.67 -12.76
N ASN A 7 -11.79 1.73 -13.40
CA ASN A 7 -11.54 1.33 -14.80
C ASN A 7 -10.11 0.80 -15.06
N ILE A 8 -9.57 0.04 -14.10
CA ILE A 8 -8.23 -0.52 -14.15
C ILE A 8 -8.21 -1.83 -14.94
N LYS A 9 -7.72 -1.74 -16.18
CA LYS A 9 -7.45 -2.92 -17.03
C LYS A 9 -6.12 -3.60 -16.73
N CYS A 10 -5.23 -2.91 -16.02
CA CYS A 10 -3.93 -3.47 -15.63
C CYS A 10 -4.05 -4.50 -14.50
N ASP A 11 -3.04 -5.36 -14.42
CA ASP A 11 -2.85 -6.30 -13.32
C ASP A 11 -2.38 -5.58 -12.04
N VAL A 12 -2.87 -6.02 -10.89
CA VAL A 12 -2.56 -5.41 -9.58
C VAL A 12 -1.06 -5.52 -9.27
N LEU A 13 -0.47 -6.68 -9.55
CA LEU A 13 0.95 -6.94 -9.31
C LEU A 13 1.82 -5.99 -10.12
N PHE A 14 1.46 -5.75 -11.37
CA PHE A 14 2.16 -4.81 -12.24
C PHE A 14 2.14 -3.37 -11.68
N LEU A 15 0.96 -2.88 -11.28
CA LEU A 15 0.80 -1.52 -10.79
C LEU A 15 1.56 -1.28 -9.47
N ILE A 16 1.41 -2.17 -8.51
CA ILE A 16 1.99 -1.99 -7.17
C ILE A 16 3.52 -2.19 -7.19
N ARG A 17 4.05 -3.07 -8.04
CA ARG A 17 5.51 -3.19 -8.24
C ARG A 17 6.12 -1.92 -8.84
N ARG A 18 5.42 -1.25 -9.77
CA ARG A 18 5.84 0.06 -10.31
C ARG A 18 5.82 1.17 -9.25
N ALA A 19 5.00 1.03 -8.21
CA ALA A 19 5.04 1.92 -7.05
C ALA A 19 6.21 1.64 -6.08
N GLY A 20 6.98 0.56 -6.30
CA GLY A 20 8.16 0.21 -5.52
C GLY A 20 7.89 -0.75 -4.35
N TYR A 21 6.79 -1.50 -4.40
CA TYR A 21 6.41 -2.45 -3.35
C TYR A 21 6.57 -3.90 -3.84
N GLY A 22 7.11 -4.76 -2.97
CA GLY A 22 7.24 -6.19 -3.23
C GLY A 22 6.02 -6.96 -2.75
N LEU A 23 5.59 -7.98 -3.49
CA LEU A 23 4.52 -8.88 -3.04
C LEU A 23 5.02 -9.71 -1.86
N GLU A 24 4.23 -9.77 -0.79
CA GLU A 24 4.55 -10.57 0.39
C GLU A 24 3.64 -11.78 0.53
N ARG A 25 2.34 -11.58 0.32
CA ARG A 25 1.37 -12.68 0.30
C ARG A 25 0.13 -12.30 -0.49
N ILE A 26 -0.64 -13.30 -0.88
CA ILE A 26 -2.00 -13.15 -1.41
C ILE A 26 -2.91 -13.88 -0.43
N ASN A 27 -3.94 -13.21 0.07
CA ASN A 27 -4.94 -13.84 0.90
C ASN A 27 -5.86 -14.69 0.02
N GLY A 28 -5.78 -16.02 0.17
CA GLY A 28 -6.56 -16.96 -0.63
C GLY A 28 -8.07 -16.90 -0.42
N GLU A 29 -8.53 -16.38 0.73
CA GLU A 29 -9.95 -16.29 1.07
C GLU A 29 -10.59 -15.02 0.48
N THR A 30 -9.86 -13.90 0.50
CA THR A 30 -10.38 -12.59 0.08
C THR A 30 -9.90 -12.15 -1.30
N GLY A 31 -8.87 -12.81 -1.85
CA GLY A 31 -8.17 -12.38 -3.06
C GLY A 31 -7.34 -11.10 -2.87
N GLU A 32 -7.13 -10.66 -1.63
CA GLU A 32 -6.40 -9.43 -1.32
C GLU A 32 -4.87 -9.65 -1.44
N TYR A 33 -4.20 -8.76 -2.16
CA TYR A 33 -2.76 -8.75 -2.30
C TYR A 33 -2.14 -7.91 -1.19
N VAL A 34 -1.12 -8.45 -0.54
CA VAL A 34 -0.38 -7.73 0.50
C VAL A 34 1.03 -7.48 0.02
N PHE A 35 1.43 -6.20 0.03
CA PHE A 35 2.73 -5.75 -0.42
C PHE A 35 3.47 -4.99 0.67
N GLY A 36 4.80 -5.07 0.63
CA GLY A 36 5.69 -4.43 1.58
C GLY A 36 6.77 -3.57 0.91
N ARG A 37 7.11 -2.44 1.54
CA ARG A 37 8.29 -1.62 1.22
C ARG A 37 9.03 -1.27 2.52
N ARG A 38 10.25 -1.82 2.68
CA ARG A 38 11.09 -1.65 3.87
C ARG A 38 12.05 -0.47 3.72
N PHE A 39 12.36 0.19 4.83
CA PHE A 39 13.36 1.25 4.90
C PHE A 39 14.69 0.70 5.44
N GLY A 40 15.66 0.50 4.54
CA GLY A 40 16.91 -0.19 4.86
C GLY A 40 16.68 -1.68 5.17
N GLY A 41 17.74 -2.45 5.42
CA GLY A 41 17.66 -3.89 5.70
C GLY A 41 16.93 -4.28 6.99
N ARG A 42 16.25 -3.34 7.66
CA ARG A 42 15.53 -3.54 8.91
C ARG A 42 14.09 -4.00 8.65
N GLN A 43 13.48 -4.64 9.64
CA GLN A 43 12.10 -5.14 9.54
C GLN A 43 11.06 -4.02 9.68
N TYR A 44 11.38 -2.97 10.42
CA TYR A 44 10.56 -1.77 10.66
C TYR A 44 11.44 -0.52 10.68
N PRO A 45 10.89 0.68 10.39
CA PRO A 45 9.53 0.91 9.90
C PRO A 45 9.34 0.36 8.47
N LYS A 46 8.10 0.08 8.09
CA LYS A 46 7.78 -0.50 6.79
C LYS A 46 6.40 -0.04 6.33
N PHE A 47 6.29 0.30 5.05
CA PHE A 47 4.98 0.53 4.45
C PHE A 47 4.34 -0.78 4.00
N HIS A 48 3.05 -0.91 4.27
CA HIS A 48 2.20 -2.00 3.81
C HIS A 48 1.11 -1.48 2.89
N ILE A 49 0.91 -2.19 1.78
CA ILE A 49 -0.24 -1.99 0.90
C ILE A 49 -1.09 -3.24 0.92
N TYR A 50 -2.36 -3.07 1.26
CA TYR A 50 -3.42 -4.04 1.00
C TYR A 50 -4.14 -3.60 -0.27
N ALA A 51 -4.01 -4.38 -1.34
CA ALA A 51 -4.63 -4.07 -2.62
C ALA A 51 -5.66 -5.13 -2.98
N ARG A 52 -6.86 -4.68 -3.34
CA ARG A 52 -7.95 -5.55 -3.76
C ARG A 52 -8.56 -5.00 -5.03
N LYS A 53 -8.74 -5.88 -6.01
CA LYS A 53 -9.42 -5.55 -7.27
C LYS A 53 -10.80 -6.21 -7.29
N GLU A 54 -11.82 -5.42 -7.54
CA GLU A 54 -13.21 -5.84 -7.65
C GLU A 54 -13.73 -5.40 -9.03
N GLY A 55 -13.83 -6.34 -9.96
CA GLY A 55 -14.06 -6.01 -11.38
C GLY A 55 -12.90 -5.19 -11.94
N ASP A 56 -13.20 -3.99 -12.46
CA ASP A 56 -12.19 -3.04 -12.92
C ASP A 56 -11.76 -2.04 -11.84
N ASP A 57 -12.32 -2.09 -10.63
CA ASP A 57 -12.00 -1.15 -9.57
C ASP A 57 -10.89 -1.67 -8.69
N LEU A 58 -9.88 -0.84 -8.45
CA LEU A 58 -8.74 -1.15 -7.60
C LEU A 58 -8.76 -0.30 -6.33
N THR A 59 -8.84 -0.96 -5.19
CA THR A 59 -8.61 -0.37 -3.88
C THR A 59 -7.18 -0.60 -3.45
N VAL A 60 -6.50 0.44 -2.97
CA VAL A 60 -5.14 0.41 -2.42
C VAL A 60 -5.16 1.05 -1.04
N ASN A 61 -4.93 0.26 0.01
CA ASN A 61 -4.92 0.74 1.39
C ASN A 61 -3.49 0.71 1.95
N LEU A 62 -2.92 1.90 2.16
CA LEU A 62 -1.56 2.12 2.63
C LEU A 62 -1.52 2.30 4.15
N HIS A 63 -0.62 1.58 4.80
CA HIS A 63 -0.32 1.66 6.24
C HIS A 63 1.18 1.82 6.46
N LEU A 64 1.55 2.49 7.56
CA LEU A 64 2.93 2.55 8.05
C LEU A 64 3.00 1.73 9.34
N ASP A 65 3.75 0.63 9.30
CA ASP A 65 4.02 -0.16 10.50
C ASP A 65 5.33 0.33 11.13
N GLN A 66 5.27 0.91 12.33
CA GLN A 66 6.44 1.45 13.02
C GLN A 66 7.17 0.44 13.92
N LYS A 67 6.45 -0.55 14.46
CA LYS A 67 6.98 -1.59 15.35
C LYS A 67 6.31 -2.92 15.04
N LYS A 68 6.96 -4.03 15.42
CA LYS A 68 6.29 -5.33 15.47
C LYS A 68 5.05 -5.17 16.36
N PRO A 69 3.84 -5.61 15.95
CA PRO A 69 2.66 -5.44 16.78
C PRO A 69 2.87 -6.16 18.11
N VAL A 70 3.01 -5.37 19.18
CA VAL A 70 2.92 -5.83 20.56
C VAL A 70 1.52 -5.42 20.98
N TYR A 71 0.62 -6.38 21.19
CA TYR A 71 -0.71 -6.10 21.72
C TYR A 71 -0.55 -5.57 23.15
N SER A 72 -0.51 -4.25 23.31
CA SER A 72 -0.64 -3.57 24.59
C SER A 72 -1.33 -2.25 24.35
N GLY A 73 -2.63 -2.21 24.68
CA GLY A 73 -3.48 -1.05 24.46
C GLY A 73 -3.06 0.13 25.32
N VAL A 74 -2.60 1.21 24.69
CA VAL A 74 -2.75 2.58 25.18
C VAL A 74 -2.72 3.53 23.97
N SER A 75 -3.55 4.57 24.02
CA SER A 75 -3.79 5.56 22.96
C SER A 75 -2.82 6.75 23.00
N ALA A 76 -2.63 7.38 21.83
CA ALA A 76 -2.15 8.75 21.54
C ALA A 76 -0.74 9.13 22.07
N HIS A 77 0.28 9.36 21.24
CA HIS A 77 0.50 10.60 20.45
C HIS A 77 1.40 10.40 19.20
N SER A 78 1.73 9.16 18.82
CA SER A 78 2.59 8.87 17.65
C SER A 78 1.90 9.02 16.28
N GLY A 79 0.63 9.42 16.22
CA GLY A 79 -0.18 9.38 15.00
C GLY A 79 -0.08 10.58 14.05
N GLU A 80 0.37 11.77 14.51
CA GLU A 80 0.35 12.98 13.67
C GLU A 80 1.42 12.96 12.58
N TYR A 81 2.66 12.62 12.94
CA TYR A 81 3.74 12.43 11.97
C TYR A 81 3.48 11.22 11.06
N ASP A 82 2.83 10.18 11.57
CA ASP A 82 2.46 9.00 10.80
C ASP A 82 1.42 9.33 9.74
N GLY A 83 0.47 10.20 10.07
CA GLY A 83 -0.48 10.77 9.12
C GLY A 83 0.24 11.44 7.96
N GLU A 84 1.12 12.40 8.25
CA GLU A 84 1.86 13.15 7.22
C GLU A 84 2.74 12.22 6.35
N VAL A 85 3.48 11.30 6.97
CA VAL A 85 4.35 10.35 6.25
C VAL A 85 3.53 9.40 5.37
N VAL A 86 2.39 8.91 5.87
CA VAL A 86 1.48 8.05 5.09
C VAL A 86 0.80 8.84 3.97
N GLU A 87 0.46 10.10 4.18
CA GLU A 87 -0.13 10.99 3.17
C GLU A 87 0.84 11.30 2.03
N GLN A 88 2.08 11.68 2.36
CA GLN A 88 3.12 11.92 1.36
C GLN A 88 3.39 10.66 0.54
N GLU A 89 3.50 9.50 1.19
CA GLU A 89 3.69 8.22 0.49
C GLU A 89 2.46 7.84 -0.34
N ALA A 90 1.24 8.08 0.14
CA ALA A 90 0.02 7.85 -0.63
C ALA A 90 -0.01 8.72 -1.89
N GLY A 91 0.41 9.99 -1.79
CA GLY A 91 0.58 10.88 -2.94
C GLY A 91 1.58 10.34 -3.96
N ARG A 92 2.74 9.87 -3.50
CA ARG A 92 3.76 9.22 -4.35
C ARG A 92 3.22 7.97 -5.03
N VAL A 93 2.56 7.09 -4.28
CA VAL A 93 1.96 5.84 -4.79
C VAL A 93 0.91 6.15 -5.84
N LYS A 94 0.02 7.11 -5.59
CA LYS A 94 -1.01 7.54 -6.55
C LYS A 94 -0.39 7.98 -7.88
N ILE A 95 0.61 8.87 -7.84
CA ILE A 95 1.29 9.37 -9.04
C ILE A 95 1.94 8.21 -9.83
N LEU A 96 2.58 7.27 -9.15
CA LEU A 96 3.25 6.15 -9.82
C LEU A 96 2.27 5.16 -10.43
N ILE A 97 1.16 4.88 -9.75
CA ILE A 97 0.08 4.03 -10.29
C ILE A 97 -0.57 4.71 -11.50
N ASP A 98 -0.90 6.00 -11.41
CA ASP A 98 -1.48 6.76 -12.54
C ASP A 98 -0.55 6.75 -13.76
N LYS A 99 0.76 6.93 -13.55
CA LYS A 99 1.77 6.81 -14.62
C LYS A 99 1.81 5.40 -15.20
N ALA A 100 1.77 4.36 -14.36
CA ALA A 100 1.80 2.97 -14.80
C ALA A 100 0.55 2.56 -15.60
N ILE A 101 -0.62 3.09 -15.23
CA ILE A 101 -1.87 2.90 -15.97
C ILE A 101 -1.73 3.52 -17.37
N ARG A 102 -1.30 4.77 -17.45
CA ARG A 102 -1.14 5.49 -18.74
C ARG A 102 -0.11 4.86 -19.66
N ALA A 103 0.96 4.29 -19.11
CA ALA A 103 2.03 3.67 -19.90
C ALA A 103 1.64 2.32 -20.54
N LYS A 104 0.46 1.78 -20.21
CA LYS A 104 -0.02 0.47 -20.69
C LYS A 104 -1.31 0.56 -21.50
N ILE A 105 -1.83 1.78 -21.71
CA ILE A 105 -2.93 2.09 -22.62
C ILE A 105 -2.34 2.43 -23.99
#